data_AF-A0A836X8V9-F1
#
_entry.id   AF-A0A836X8V9-F1
#
_cell.length_a   1.000
_cell.length_b   1.000
_cell.length_c   1.000
_cell.angle_alpha   90.00
_cell.angle_beta   90.00
_cell.angle_gamma   90.00
#
_symmetry.space_group_name_H-M   'P 1'
#
loop_
_entity.id
_entity.type
_entity.pdbx_description
1 polymer ?
#
loop_
_entity_poly.entity_id
_entity_poly.type
_entity_poly.pdbx_seq_one_letter_code
_entity_poly.pdbx_strand_id
1 'polypeptide(L)' 'MSEVKLYKVPKNVAEKAHIDSDKYHEMYERSVNDADAFWGEQADEFLSWFSKWDKVQEWDYNDVNI' A
#
# COMPACT_ATOMS: atom_id res chain seq x y z
N MET A 1 -24.78 -0.90 -19.90
CA MET A 1 -23.39 -0.61 -19.46
C MET A 1 -23.08 0.80 -19.92
N SER A 2 -22.97 1.75 -19.00
CA SER A 2 -22.56 3.13 -19.30
C SER A 2 -21.15 3.13 -19.89
N GLU A 3 -20.87 4.00 -20.87
CA GLU A 3 -19.53 4.16 -21.44
C GLU A 3 -18.53 4.58 -20.36
N VAL A 4 -17.48 3.77 -20.16
CA VAL A 4 -16.39 4.08 -19.22
C VAL A 4 -15.41 5.02 -19.93
N LYS A 5 -15.38 6.29 -19.53
CA LYS A 5 -14.40 7.25 -20.02
C LYS A 5 -13.11 7.13 -19.23
N LEU A 6 -12.03 6.69 -19.89
CA LEU A 6 -10.69 6.65 -19.31
C LEU A 6 -9.94 7.95 -19.59
N TYR A 7 -9.51 8.66 -18.54
CA TYR A 7 -8.70 9.87 -18.66
C TYR A 7 -7.24 9.55 -18.34
N LYS A 8 -6.34 9.87 -19.26
CA LYS A 8 -4.91 9.69 -19.04
C LYS A 8 -4.40 10.70 -18.01
N VAL A 9 -3.45 10.27 -17.20
CA VAL A 9 -2.77 11.16 -16.23
C VAL A 9 -2.01 12.25 -16.99
N PRO A 10 -2.22 13.54 -16.67
CA PRO A 10 -1.45 14.64 -17.25
C PRO A 10 0.05 14.52 -16.94
N LYS A 11 0.91 14.88 -17.89
CA LYS A 11 2.38 14.74 -17.75
C LYS A 11 2.96 15.44 -16.51
N ASN A 12 2.49 16.65 -16.24
CA ASN A 12 2.94 17.45 -15.09
C ASN A 12 2.62 16.80 -13.73
N VAL A 13 1.62 15.92 -13.68
CA VAL A 13 1.28 15.13 -12.49
C VAL A 13 2.14 13.88 -12.45
N ALA A 14 2.27 13.16 -13.58
CA ALA A 14 3.09 11.96 -13.68
C ALA A 14 4.56 12.20 -13.29
N GLU A 15 5.14 13.34 -13.68
CA GLU A 15 6.53 13.71 -13.36
C GLU A 15 6.77 14.00 -11.86
N LYS A 16 5.72 14.32 -11.10
CA LYS A 16 5.80 14.68 -9.68
C LYS A 16 5.25 13.61 -8.75
N ALA A 17 4.60 12.58 -9.30
CA ALA A 17 4.02 11.51 -8.53
C ALA A 17 5.13 10.62 -7.94
N HIS A 18 4.91 10.16 -6.71
CA HIS A 18 5.85 9.26 -6.04
C HIS A 18 5.81 7.82 -6.58
N ILE A 19 4.73 7.47 -7.28
CA ILE A 19 4.53 6.16 -7.91
C ILE A 19 3.88 6.35 -9.28
N ASP A 20 4.22 5.45 -10.20
CA ASP A 20 3.52 5.29 -11.46
C ASP A 20 2.61 4.05 -11.43
N SER A 21 2.00 3.71 -12.57
CA SER A 21 1.05 2.60 -12.68
C SER A 21 1.68 1.24 -12.41
N ASP A 22 2.92 1.05 -12.87
CA ASP A 22 3.63 -0.23 -12.76
C ASP A 22 4.08 -0.42 -11.32
N LYS A 23 4.62 0.65 -10.72
CA LYS A 23 5.02 0.62 -9.31
C LYS A 23 3.83 0.44 -8.38
N TYR A 24 2.70 1.05 -8.69
CA TYR A 24 1.46 0.81 -7.95
C TYR A 24 1.07 -0.67 -7.97
N HIS A 25 1.08 -1.32 -9.14
CA HIS A 25 0.71 -2.73 -9.23
C HIS A 25 1.67 -3.63 -8.44
N GLU A 26 2.97 -3.40 -8.56
CA GLU A 26 3.99 -4.15 -7.81
C GLU A 26 3.80 -3.99 -6.29
N MET A 27 3.64 -2.74 -5.82
CA MET A 27 3.44 -2.45 -4.39
C MET A 27 2.13 -3.03 -3.88
N TYR A 28 1.05 -2.95 -4.67
CA TYR A 28 -0.24 -3.52 -4.29
C TYR A 28 -0.21 -5.04 -4.22
N GLU A 29 0.43 -5.69 -5.20
CA GLU A 29 0.58 -7.14 -5.18
C GLU A 29 1.38 -7.60 -3.95
N ARG A 30 2.47 -6.90 -3.62
CA ARG A 30 3.24 -7.17 -2.40
C ARG A 30 2.44 -6.89 -1.13
N SER A 31 1.69 -5.78 -1.05
CA SER A 31 0.95 -5.42 0.16
C SER A 31 -0.16 -6.40 0.52
N VAL A 32 -0.62 -7.20 -0.46
CA VAL A 32 -1.60 -8.26 -0.25
C VAL A 32 -0.94 -9.63 -0.08
N ASN A 33 -0.01 -10.00 -0.96
CA ASN A 33 0.57 -11.35 -0.99
C ASN A 33 1.70 -11.56 0.03
N ASP A 34 2.39 -10.49 0.42
CA ASP A 34 3.50 -10.50 1.40
C ASP A 34 3.34 -9.30 2.36
N ALA A 35 2.15 -9.23 2.95
CA ALA A 35 1.67 -8.06 3.68
C ALA A 35 2.55 -7.69 4.88
N ASP A 36 3.00 -8.66 5.68
CA ASP A 36 3.82 -8.41 6.87
C ASP A 36 5.17 -7.78 6.50
N ALA A 37 5.83 -8.32 5.48
CA ALA A 37 7.10 -7.76 5.00
C ALA A 37 6.90 -6.35 4.43
N PHE A 38 5.91 -6.18 3.55
CA PHE A 38 5.63 -4.89 2.94
C PHE A 38 5.31 -3.82 3.98
N TRP A 39 4.33 -4.06 4.86
CA TRP A 39 3.92 -3.06 5.84
C TRP A 39 4.99 -2.83 6.92
N GLY A 40 5.78 -3.85 7.25
CA GLY A 40 6.95 -3.70 8.12
C GLY A 40 8.01 -2.77 7.52
N GLU A 41 8.35 -2.97 6.23
CA GLU A 41 9.28 -2.10 5.49
C GLU A 41 8.77 -0.64 5.44
N GLN A 42 7.49 -0.44 5.12
CA GLN A 42 6.90 0.91 5.07
C GLN A 42 6.91 1.59 6.44
N ALA A 43 6.60 0.85 7.52
CA ALA A 43 6.62 1.38 8.88
C ALA A 43 8.05 1.76 9.33
N ASP A 44 9.06 1.00 8.92
CA ASP A 44 10.46 1.32 9.18
C ASP A 44 10.97 2.54 8.39
N GLU A 45 10.49 2.72 7.15
CA GLU A 45 10.92 3.82 6.28
C GLU A 45 10.32 5.17 6.70
N PHE A 46 9.03 5.19 7.05
CA PHE A 46 8.29 6.44 7.22
C PHE A 46 8.07 6.87 8.68
N LEU A 47 8.31 6.00 9.65
CA LEU A 47 8.06 6.29 11.06
C LEU A 47 9.33 6.12 11.89
N SER A 48 9.48 6.98 12.90
CA SER A 48 10.56 6.88 13.88
C SER A 48 10.07 6.15 15.13
N TRP A 49 10.72 5.04 15.46
CA TRP A 49 10.33 4.17 16.56
C TRP A 49 11.27 4.29 17.75
N PHE A 50 10.70 4.39 18.95
CA PHE A 50 11.46 4.25 20.19
C PHE A 50 11.77 2.77 20.49
N SER A 51 10.82 1.88 20.17
CA SER A 51 10.97 0.43 20.19
C SER A 51 10.17 -0.17 19.04
N LYS A 52 10.69 -1.22 18.41
CA LYS A 52 9.98 -1.92 17.35
C LYS A 52 8.89 -2.84 17.91
N TRP A 53 7.94 -3.17 17.03
CA TRP A 53 6.85 -4.12 17.26
C TRP A 53 7.33 -5.56 17.08
N ASP A 54 6.65 -6.51 17.72
CA ASP A 54 6.93 -7.95 17.58
C ASP A 54 6.13 -8.61 16.45
N LYS A 55 4.95 -8.07 16.13
CA LYS A 55 4.08 -8.51 15.01
C LYS A 55 3.63 -7.29 14.21
N VAL A 56 3.64 -7.40 12.88
CA VAL A 56 3.23 -6.31 11.97
C VAL A 56 1.72 -6.12 11.97
N GLN A 57 0.97 -7.21 11.92
CA GLN A 57 -0.50 -7.21 11.93
C GLN A 57 -1.05 -8.47 12.58
N GLU A 58 -2.26 -8.38 13.13
CA GLU A 58 -3.03 -9.49 13.68
C GLU A 58 -4.51 -9.14 13.50
N TRP A 59 -5.25 -9.96 12.75
CA TRP A 59 -6.66 -9.71 12.44
C TRP A 59 -7.40 -11.03 12.22
N ASP A 60 -8.70 -11.05 12.53
CA ASP A 60 -9.63 -12.14 12.25
C ASP A 60 -11.01 -11.55 11.90
N TYR A 61 -11.59 -11.96 10.77
CA TYR A 61 -12.92 -11.50 10.35
C TYR A 61 -14.07 -12.12 11.17
N ASN A 62 -13.82 -13.20 11.89
CA ASN A 62 -14.81 -13.92 12.69
C ASN A 62 -14.69 -13.62 14.18
N ASP A 63 -13.51 -13.22 14.64
CA ASP A 63 -13.28 -12.79 16.02
C ASP A 63 -13.34 -11.26 16.12
N VAL A 64 -14.56 -10.74 16.01
CA VAL A 64 -14.83 -9.33 16.30
C VAL A 64 -14.99 -9.19 17.83
N ASN A 65 -13.88 -9.09 18.56
CA ASN A 65 -13.92 -8.63 19.95
C ASN A 65 -14.17 -7.12 19.96
N ILE A 66 -15.45 -6.73 20.06
CA ILE A 66 -15.89 -5.36 20.40
C ILE A 66 -16.07 -5.26 21.91
#